data_AF-A0A7R9IWB2-F1
#
_entry.id   AF-A0A7R9IWB2-F1
#
_cell.length_a   1.000
_cell.length_b   1.000
_cell.length_c   1.000
_cell.angle_alpha   90.00
_cell.angle_beta   90.00
_cell.angle_gamma   90.00
#
_symmetry.space_group_name_H-M   'P 1'
#
loop_
_entity.id
_entity.type
_entity.pdbx_description
1 polymer ?
#
loop_
_entity_poly.entity_id
_entity_poly.type
_entity_poly.pdbx_seq_one_letter_code
_entity_poly.pdbx_strand_id
1 'polypeptide(L)'
;MVLELNASDDRGIGIVRGQILSFASTRTIFKSGFKLIILDEADAMTNDAQNALRRIIEKFTENVRFCVICNYLSKIIPAVQSRCTRFRFGPLNADQILPRLEYVIEQENVSATEDGKKALLTLAQGDMRKVLNVLQSTSMAYKEVNEDNVYTCVGHPLKNDIANIVKWLLSDTFSATYNSILCW
;
A
#
# COMPACT_ATOMS: atom_id res chain seq x y z
N MET A 1 6.45 -18.52 -17.42
CA MET A 1 7.45 -17.44 -17.61
C MET A 1 6.77 -16.15 -17.20
N VAL A 2 7.43 -15.30 -16.43
CA VAL A 2 6.84 -14.08 -15.87
C VAL A 2 7.65 -12.86 -16.35
N LEU A 3 6.96 -11.80 -16.74
CA LEU A 3 7.51 -10.47 -16.95
C LEU A 3 6.83 -9.53 -15.94
N GLU A 4 7.61 -8.88 -15.09
CA GLU A 4 7.13 -7.88 -14.15
C GLU A 4 7.61 -6.50 -14.62
N LEU A 5 6.71 -5.52 -14.63
CA LEU A 5 7.02 -4.14 -14.97
C LEU A 5 6.31 -3.24 -13.97
N ASN A 6 7.04 -2.29 -13.39
CA ASN A 6 6.46 -1.16 -12.68
C ASN A 6 6.13 -0.06 -13.68
N ALA A 7 4.85 0.31 -13.79
CA ALA A 7 4.39 1.26 -14.79
C ALA A 7 4.64 2.73 -14.41
N SER A 8 5.08 3.02 -13.18
CA SER A 8 5.46 4.38 -12.78
C SER A 8 6.87 4.77 -13.22
N ASP A 9 7.79 3.81 -13.29
CA ASP A 9 9.18 4.06 -13.69
C ASP A 9 9.30 4.48 -15.15
N ASP A 10 8.45 3.93 -16.02
CA ASP A 10 8.40 4.31 -17.42
C ASP A 10 6.95 4.20 -17.95
N ARG A 11 6.33 5.38 -18.10
CA ARG A 11 4.88 5.57 -18.33
C ARG A 11 4.51 5.54 -19.81
N GLY A 12 5.51 5.34 -20.67
CA GLY A 12 5.43 5.56 -22.10
C GLY A 12 4.78 4.42 -22.86
N ILE A 13 4.13 4.76 -23.97
CA ILE A 13 3.65 3.78 -24.96
C ILE A 13 4.77 2.88 -25.52
N GLY A 14 6.03 3.32 -25.40
CA GLY A 14 7.23 2.61 -25.85
C GLY A 14 7.40 1.24 -25.19
N ILE A 15 7.17 1.11 -23.88
CA ILE A 15 7.28 -0.18 -23.18
C ILE A 15 6.21 -1.16 -23.68
N VAL A 16 4.98 -0.66 -23.85
CA VAL A 16 3.86 -1.47 -24.30
C VAL A 16 4.13 -2.01 -25.70
N ARG A 17 4.58 -1.15 -26.62
CA ARG A 17 4.89 -1.53 -28.00
C ARG A 17 6.21 -2.29 -28.16
N GLY A 18 7.13 -2.15 -27.20
CA GLY A 18 8.43 -2.81 -27.19
C GLY A 18 8.43 -4.07 -26.34
N GLN A 19 8.73 -3.92 -25.05
CA GLN A 19 8.96 -5.03 -24.12
C GLN A 19 7.75 -5.95 -23.98
N ILE A 20 6.56 -5.39 -23.72
CA ILE A 20 5.34 -6.17 -23.51
C ILE A 20 4.98 -6.95 -24.79
N LEU A 21 5.00 -6.27 -25.94
CA LEU A 21 4.68 -6.90 -27.23
C LEU A 21 5.70 -7.99 -27.62
N SER A 22 6.99 -7.74 -27.43
CA SER A 22 8.06 -8.70 -27.72
C SER A 22 7.91 -9.95 -26.85
N PHE A 23 7.70 -9.76 -25.55
CA PHE A 23 7.50 -10.86 -24.62
C PHE A 23 6.24 -11.66 -24.93
N ALA A 24 5.12 -10.99 -25.25
CA ALA A 24 3.87 -11.64 -25.59
C ALA A 24 3.92 -12.41 -26.92
N SER A 25 4.68 -11.91 -27.90
CA SER A 25 4.79 -12.51 -29.24
C SER A 25 5.76 -13.69 -29.34
N THR A 26 6.70 -13.80 -28.41
CA THR A 26 7.67 -14.91 -28.40
C THR A 26 6.96 -16.24 -28.10
N ARG A 27 7.21 -17.32 -28.85
CA ARG A 27 6.67 -18.65 -28.54
C ARG A 27 7.45 -19.35 -27.44
N THR A 28 6.77 -19.98 -26.48
CA THR A 28 7.39 -20.93 -25.55
C THR A 28 7.51 -22.28 -26.23
N ILE A 29 8.67 -22.55 -26.82
CA ILE A 29 8.94 -23.78 -27.57
C ILE A 29 8.99 -25.03 -26.65
N PHE A 30 9.31 -24.85 -25.36
CA PHE A 30 9.66 -25.96 -24.45
C PHE A 30 8.89 -25.99 -23.11
N LYS A 31 7.84 -25.18 -22.94
CA LYS A 31 7.03 -25.20 -21.70
C LYS A 31 5.54 -25.22 -22.02
N SER A 32 4.82 -26.22 -21.50
CA SER A 32 3.36 -26.22 -21.47
C SER A 32 2.88 -25.19 -20.44
N GLY A 33 2.11 -24.20 -20.88
CA GLY A 33 1.47 -23.21 -20.00
C GLY A 33 1.49 -21.80 -20.57
N PHE A 34 0.73 -20.91 -19.92
CA PHE A 34 0.65 -19.51 -20.30
C PHE A 34 1.84 -18.72 -19.75
N LYS A 35 2.21 -17.64 -20.44
CA LYS A 35 3.07 -16.60 -19.85
C LYS A 35 2.25 -15.69 -18.94
N LEU A 36 2.92 -15.04 -18.01
CA LEU A 36 2.30 -14.04 -17.14
C LEU A 36 3.03 -12.71 -17.32
N ILE A 37 2.26 -11.63 -17.51
CA ILE A 37 2.76 -10.26 -17.46
C ILE A 37 2.10 -9.58 -16.26
N ILE A 38 2.90 -9.06 -15.34
CA ILE A 38 2.45 -8.31 -14.17
C ILE A 38 2.82 -6.84 -14.39
N LEU A 39 1.81 -5.98 -14.31
CA LEU A 39 1.94 -4.54 -14.42
C LEU A 39 1.55 -3.94 -13.08
N ASP A 40 2.55 -3.49 -12.32
CA ASP A 40 2.31 -2.78 -11.07
C ASP A 40 2.14 -1.28 -11.31
N GLU A 41 1.38 -0.63 -10.44
CA GLU A 41 1.06 0.81 -10.52
C GLU A 41 0.51 1.24 -11.90
N ALA A 42 -0.31 0.38 -12.53
CA ALA A 42 -0.80 0.59 -13.89
C ALA A 42 -1.67 1.85 -14.05
N ASP A 43 -2.16 2.42 -12.95
CA ASP A 43 -2.83 3.72 -12.91
C ASP A 43 -1.90 4.91 -13.17
N ALA A 44 -0.58 4.70 -13.20
CA ALA A 44 0.41 5.66 -13.67
C ALA A 44 0.57 5.68 -15.21
N MET A 45 0.02 4.70 -15.93
CA MET A 45 0.12 4.62 -17.39
C MET A 45 -0.73 5.68 -18.09
N THR A 46 -0.19 6.25 -19.16
CA THR A 46 -0.95 7.13 -20.06
C THR A 46 -2.12 6.40 -20.75
N ASN A 47 -3.20 7.12 -21.08
CA ASN A 47 -4.35 6.54 -21.80
C ASN A 47 -3.94 5.88 -23.13
N ASP A 48 -2.97 6.44 -23.84
CA ASP A 48 -2.46 5.88 -25.09
C ASP A 48 -1.72 4.55 -24.87
N ALA A 49 -0.92 4.45 -23.80
CA ALA A 49 -0.28 3.21 -23.39
C ALA A 49 -1.30 2.14 -22.99
N GLN A 50 -2.35 2.52 -22.25
CA GLN A 50 -3.44 1.60 -21.88
C GLN A 50 -4.25 1.14 -23.11
N ASN A 51 -4.52 2.02 -24.07
CA ASN A 51 -5.18 1.67 -25.33
C ASN A 51 -4.33 0.71 -26.18
N ALA A 52 -3.01 0.90 -26.19
CA ALA A 52 -2.09 -0.03 -26.83
C ALA A 52 -2.08 -1.38 -26.08
N LEU A 53 -2.05 -1.36 -24.75
CA LEU A 53 -2.06 -2.55 -23.90
C LEU A 53 -3.31 -3.39 -24.14
N ARG A 54 -4.48 -2.74 -24.20
CA ARG A 54 -5.76 -3.39 -24.53
C ARG A 54 -5.67 -4.24 -25.80
N ARG A 55 -5.07 -3.71 -26.88
CA ARG A 55 -4.92 -4.45 -28.16
C ARG A 55 -4.02 -5.69 -28.00
N ILE A 56 -2.98 -5.59 -27.16
CA ILE A 56 -2.08 -6.71 -26.88
C ILE A 56 -2.79 -7.78 -26.05
N ILE A 57 -3.55 -7.38 -25.00
CA ILE A 57 -4.34 -8.31 -24.18
C ILE A 57 -5.30 -9.11 -25.06
N GLU A 58 -6.03 -8.45 -25.97
CA GLU A 58 -6.93 -9.12 -26.92
C GLU A 58 -6.20 -10.10 -27.83
N LYS A 59 -5.10 -9.65 -28.45
CA LYS A 59 -4.36 -10.43 -29.45
C LYS A 59 -3.67 -11.67 -28.87
N PHE A 60 -3.22 -11.62 -27.62
CA PHE A 60 -2.37 -12.66 -27.03
C PHE A 60 -3.02 -13.39 -25.86
N THR A 61 -4.33 -13.27 -25.65
CA THR A 61 -5.08 -13.91 -24.54
C THR A 61 -4.93 -15.43 -24.46
N GLU A 62 -4.72 -16.10 -25.61
CA GLU A 62 -4.52 -17.56 -25.68
C GLU A 62 -3.16 -18.01 -25.17
N ASN A 63 -2.15 -17.13 -25.14
CA ASN A 63 -0.77 -17.48 -24.82
C ASN A 63 -0.26 -16.77 -23.55
N VAL A 64 -0.88 -15.64 -23.18
CA VAL A 64 -0.43 -14.74 -22.12
C VAL A 64 -1.58 -14.35 -21.22
N ARG A 65 -1.37 -14.44 -19.91
CA ARG A 65 -2.23 -13.87 -18.89
C ARG A 65 -1.63 -12.55 -18.40
N PHE A 66 -2.50 -11.59 -18.11
CA PHE A 66 -2.12 -10.27 -17.61
C PHE A 66 -2.64 -10.12 -16.17
N CYS A 67 -1.78 -9.65 -15.29
CA CYS A 67 -2.11 -9.17 -13.95
C CYS A 67 -1.86 -7.66 -13.94
N VAL A 68 -2.91 -6.88 -13.68
CA VAL A 68 -2.84 -5.42 -13.65
C VAL A 68 -3.17 -4.98 -12.23
N ILE A 69 -2.19 -4.35 -11.58
CA ILE A 69 -2.30 -3.86 -10.21
C ILE A 69 -2.36 -2.33 -10.28
N CYS A 70 -3.30 -1.74 -9.54
CA CYS A 70 -3.51 -0.30 -9.51
C CYS A 70 -4.20 0.10 -8.21
N ASN A 71 -3.97 1.35 -7.77
CA ASN A 71 -4.62 1.89 -6.59
C ASN A 71 -6.02 2.47 -6.93
N TYR A 72 -6.14 3.11 -8.09
CA TYR A 72 -7.37 3.77 -8.51
C TYR A 72 -7.95 3.16 -9.78
N LEU A 73 -9.02 2.36 -9.65
CA LEU A 73 -9.70 1.76 -10.79
C LEU A 73 -10.20 2.80 -11.81
N SER A 74 -10.58 4.00 -11.36
CA SER A 74 -11.03 5.11 -12.22
C SER A 74 -9.95 5.61 -13.20
N LYS A 75 -8.67 5.36 -12.92
CA LYS A 75 -7.55 5.70 -13.80
C LYS A 75 -7.24 4.62 -14.84
N ILE A 76 -7.89 3.46 -14.76
CA ILE A 76 -7.78 2.40 -15.76
C ILE A 76 -8.90 2.54 -16.77
N ILE A 77 -8.60 2.54 -18.07
CA ILE A 77 -9.62 2.70 -19.10
C ILE A 77 -10.63 1.53 -19.07
N PRO A 78 -11.95 1.77 -19.29
CA PRO A 78 -12.97 0.73 -19.25
C PRO A 78 -12.69 -0.46 -20.18
N ALA A 79 -11.97 -0.24 -21.28
CA ALA A 79 -11.56 -1.28 -22.19
C ALA A 79 -10.56 -2.27 -21.55
N VAL A 80 -9.61 -1.83 -20.73
CA VAL A 80 -8.73 -2.78 -20.02
C VAL A 80 -9.53 -3.50 -18.93
N GLN A 81 -10.35 -2.76 -18.16
CA GLN A 81 -11.15 -3.34 -17.08
C GLN A 81 -12.07 -4.48 -17.55
N SER A 82 -12.75 -4.32 -18.69
CA SER A 82 -13.67 -5.32 -19.24
C SER A 82 -13.01 -6.63 -19.69
N ARG A 83 -11.68 -6.67 -19.82
CA ARG A 83 -10.91 -7.86 -20.23
C ARG A 83 -10.26 -8.57 -19.05
N CYS A 84 -10.43 -8.06 -17.83
CA CYS A 84 -9.83 -8.58 -16.61
C CYS A 84 -10.91 -8.98 -15.60
N THR A 85 -10.64 -10.03 -14.83
CA THR A 85 -11.41 -10.31 -13.62
C THR A 85 -10.95 -9.35 -12.53
N ARG A 86 -11.92 -8.68 -11.87
CA ARG A 86 -11.62 -7.63 -10.89
C ARG A 86 -11.53 -8.24 -9.50
N PHE A 87 -10.38 -8.03 -8.85
CA PHE A 87 -10.18 -8.33 -7.43
C PHE A 87 -9.97 -7.00 -6.70
N ARG A 88 -10.85 -6.71 -5.74
CA ARG A 88 -10.75 -5.50 -4.92
C ARG A 88 -10.15 -5.88 -3.57
N PHE A 89 -8.98 -5.33 -3.29
CA PHE A 89 -8.34 -5.45 -1.99
C PHE A 89 -8.82 -4.29 -1.12
N GLY A 90 -9.53 -4.62 -0.04
CA GLY A 90 -9.90 -3.66 0.99
C GLY A 90 -8.81 -3.54 2.07
N PRO A 91 -8.94 -2.56 2.99
CA PRO A 91 -8.12 -2.52 4.19
C PRO A 91 -8.23 -3.84 4.96
N LEU A 92 -7.12 -4.29 5.56
CA LEU A 92 -7.10 -5.50 6.35
C LEU A 92 -7.79 -5.28 7.70
N ASN A 93 -8.52 -6.28 8.16
CA ASN A 93 -9.08 -6.27 9.51
C ASN A 93 -7.98 -6.50 10.54
N ALA A 94 -8.14 -5.96 11.75
CA ALA A 94 -7.19 -6.13 12.85
C ALA A 94 -6.85 -7.60 13.11
N ASP A 95 -7.85 -8.48 13.07
CA ASP A 95 -7.70 -9.93 13.29
C ASP A 95 -6.84 -10.63 12.22
N GLN A 96 -6.71 -10.03 11.03
CA GLN A 96 -5.84 -10.54 9.95
C GLN A 96 -4.41 -10.01 10.07
N ILE A 97 -4.26 -8.80 10.62
CA ILE A 97 -2.95 -8.14 10.78
C ILE A 97 -2.23 -8.69 11.99
N LEU A 98 -2.94 -8.88 13.11
CA LEU A 98 -2.34 -9.25 14.40
C LEU A 98 -1.47 -10.52 14.33
N PRO A 99 -1.92 -11.64 13.73
CA PRO A 99 -1.08 -12.84 13.64
C PRO A 99 0.21 -12.61 12.85
N ARG A 100 0.16 -11.76 11.82
CA ARG A 100 1.35 -11.42 11.03
C ARG A 100 2.28 -10.48 11.79
N LEU A 101 1.73 -9.55 12.55
CA LEU A 101 2.49 -8.64 13.42
C LEU A 101 3.21 -9.43 14.52
N GLU A 102 2.52 -10.33 15.21
CA GLU A 102 3.09 -11.17 16.27
C GLU A 102 4.20 -12.07 15.74
N TYR A 103 3.98 -12.70 14.58
CA TYR A 103 5.03 -13.45 13.90
C TYR A 103 6.31 -12.63 13.71
N VAL A 104 6.20 -11.38 13.23
CA VAL A 104 7.38 -10.52 13.00
C VAL A 104 8.04 -10.12 14.33
N ILE A 105 7.25 -9.78 15.35
CA ILE A 105 7.76 -9.43 16.69
C ILE A 105 8.58 -10.58 17.28
N GLU A 106 8.08 -11.82 17.16
CA GLU A 106 8.76 -13.02 17.64
C GLU A 106 10.05 -13.31 16.86
N GLN A 107 10.01 -13.24 15.53
CA GLN A 107 11.20 -13.53 14.70
C GLN A 107 12.33 -12.50 14.90
N GLU A 108 11.97 -11.24 15.10
CA GLU A 108 12.93 -10.15 15.29
C GLU A 108 13.27 -9.90 16.77
N ASN A 109 12.68 -10.66 17.70
CA ASN A 109 12.82 -10.50 19.16
C ASN A 109 12.55 -9.06 19.64
N VAL A 110 11.50 -8.44 19.12
CA VAL A 110 11.12 -7.06 19.48
C VAL A 110 10.34 -7.07 20.81
N SER A 111 10.71 -6.20 21.74
CA SER A 111 9.92 -5.97 22.96
C SER A 111 8.72 -5.08 22.63
N ALA A 112 7.52 -5.65 22.60
CA ALA A 112 6.29 -4.91 22.28
C ALA A 112 5.18 -5.22 23.30
N THR A 113 4.54 -4.18 23.81
CA THR A 113 3.42 -4.29 24.74
C THR A 113 2.08 -4.39 23.99
N GLU A 114 1.04 -4.87 24.67
CA GLU A 114 -0.29 -5.03 24.07
C GLU A 114 -0.94 -3.70 23.65
N ASP A 115 -0.72 -2.63 24.41
CA ASP A 115 -1.12 -1.26 24.06
C ASP A 115 -0.34 -0.74 22.84
N GLY A 116 0.97 -1.04 22.74
CA GLY A 116 1.78 -0.72 21.57
C GLY A 116 1.28 -1.42 20.30
N LYS A 117 0.96 -2.73 20.38
CA LYS A 117 0.33 -3.46 19.27
C LYS A 117 -0.99 -2.82 18.85
N LYS A 118 -1.86 -2.47 19.80
CA LYS A 118 -3.14 -1.78 19.52
C LYS A 118 -2.94 -0.41 18.90
N ALA A 119 -1.94 0.35 19.34
CA ALA A 119 -1.59 1.65 18.77
C ALA A 119 -1.16 1.51 17.30
N LEU A 120 -0.29 0.53 16.98
CA LEU A 120 0.12 0.22 15.61
C LEU A 120 -1.07 -0.10 14.71
N LEU A 121 -1.99 -0.96 15.17
CA LEU A 121 -3.20 -1.32 14.41
C LEU A 121 -4.11 -0.11 14.17
N THR A 122 -4.28 0.73 15.19
CA THR A 122 -5.11 1.94 15.12
C THR A 122 -4.54 2.95 14.13
N LEU A 123 -3.23 3.20 14.17
CA LEU A 123 -2.56 4.16 13.29
C LEU A 123 -2.48 3.67 11.84
N ALA A 124 -2.38 2.37 11.62
CA ALA A 124 -2.21 1.80 10.29
C ALA A 124 -3.50 1.71 9.47
N GLN A 125 -4.69 1.73 10.10
CA GLN A 125 -5.99 1.73 9.43
C GLN A 125 -6.13 0.63 8.35
N GLY A 126 -5.58 -0.55 8.62
CA GLY A 126 -5.66 -1.69 7.69
C GLY A 126 -4.49 -1.81 6.69
N ASP A 127 -3.50 -0.94 6.73
CA ASP A 127 -2.28 -1.02 5.90
C ASP A 127 -1.17 -1.80 6.63
N MET A 128 -0.93 -3.04 6.20
CA MET A 128 0.13 -3.89 6.75
C MET A 128 1.54 -3.29 6.59
N ARG A 129 1.81 -2.61 5.47
CA ARG A 129 3.12 -1.98 5.24
C ARG A 129 3.35 -0.88 6.26
N LYS A 130 2.33 -0.07 6.52
CA LYS A 130 2.40 0.98 7.55
C LYS A 130 2.62 0.40 8.95
N VAL A 131 1.94 -0.69 9.32
CA VAL A 131 2.16 -1.38 10.61
C VAL A 131 3.63 -1.75 10.79
N LEU A 132 4.21 -2.45 9.80
CA LEU A 132 5.58 -2.96 9.91
C LEU A 132 6.62 -1.82 9.91
N ASN A 133 6.41 -0.78 9.10
CA ASN A 133 7.30 0.37 9.07
C ASN A 133 7.32 1.09 10.42
N VAL A 134 6.14 1.32 11.03
CA VAL A 134 6.07 1.99 12.34
C VAL A 134 6.63 1.11 13.44
N LEU A 135 6.36 -0.20 13.42
CA LEU A 135 6.98 -1.17 14.34
C LEU A 135 8.50 -1.08 14.28
N GLN A 136 9.07 -1.15 13.07
CA GLN A 136 10.51 -1.09 12.85
C GLN A 136 11.08 0.25 13.35
N SER A 137 10.50 1.38 12.94
CA SER A 137 10.97 2.69 13.38
C SER A 137 10.92 2.86 14.90
N THR A 138 9.84 2.40 15.53
CA THR A 138 9.69 2.49 16.99
C THR A 138 10.69 1.60 17.70
N SER A 139 10.88 0.36 17.24
CA SER A 139 11.86 -0.57 17.82
C SER A 139 13.31 -0.13 17.62
N MET A 140 13.61 0.67 16.59
CA MET A 140 14.95 1.23 16.38
C MET A 140 15.19 2.47 17.24
N ALA A 141 14.15 3.27 17.50
CA ALA A 141 14.25 4.50 18.29
C ALA A 141 14.17 4.26 19.80
N TYR A 142 13.40 3.25 20.22
CA TYR A 142 13.10 2.96 21.63
C TYR A 142 13.36 1.50 21.96
N LYS A 143 13.60 1.21 23.24
CA LYS A 143 13.83 -0.18 23.71
C LYS A 143 12.57 -1.04 23.69
N GLU A 144 11.40 -0.42 23.82
CA GLU A 144 10.11 -1.10 23.91
C GLU A 144 9.07 -0.37 23.06
N VAL A 145 8.26 -1.14 22.33
CA VAL A 145 7.15 -0.66 21.51
C VAL A 145 5.88 -0.63 22.36
N ASN A 146 5.62 0.53 22.99
CA ASN A 146 4.41 0.83 23.75
C ASN A 146 3.59 1.96 23.07
N GLU A 147 2.38 2.27 23.57
CA GLU A 147 1.50 3.27 22.94
C GLU A 147 2.20 4.62 22.77
N ASP A 148 2.81 5.16 23.83
CA ASP A 148 3.44 6.49 23.81
C ASP A 148 4.60 6.59 22.82
N ASN A 149 5.47 5.58 22.78
CA ASN A 149 6.61 5.52 21.87
C ASN A 149 6.15 5.41 20.42
N VAL A 150 5.08 4.63 20.15
CA VAL A 150 4.50 4.50 18.82
C VAL A 150 3.93 5.84 18.32
N TYR A 151 3.13 6.53 19.14
CA TYR A 151 2.55 7.83 18.76
C TYR A 151 3.63 8.90 18.57
N THR A 152 4.61 8.94 19.47
CA THR A 152 5.75 9.87 19.39
C THR A 152 6.60 9.61 18.14
N CYS A 153 6.87 8.34 17.80
CA CYS A 153 7.66 7.98 16.63
C CYS A 153 7.01 8.42 15.31
N VAL A 154 5.68 8.39 15.21
CA VAL A 154 4.95 8.83 14.00
C VAL A 154 4.68 10.35 14.02
N GLY A 155 4.92 11.02 15.15
CA GLY A 155 4.58 12.43 15.32
C GLY A 155 3.07 12.67 15.37
N HIS A 156 2.30 11.68 15.82
CA HIS A 156 0.86 11.84 16.05
C HIS A 156 0.62 12.30 17.50
N PRO A 157 -0.28 13.28 17.74
CA PRO A 157 -0.67 13.64 19.10
C PRO A 157 -1.27 12.46 19.86
N LEU A 158 -1.02 12.38 21.16
CA LEU A 158 -1.66 11.37 22.00
C LEU A 158 -3.16 11.68 22.11
N LYS A 159 -3.96 10.65 22.39
CA LYS A 159 -5.41 10.82 22.61
C LYS A 159 -5.70 11.80 23.75
N ASN A 160 -4.86 11.79 24.79
CA ASN A 160 -4.97 12.72 25.91
C ASN A 160 -4.71 14.16 25.50
N ASP A 161 -3.74 14.39 24.60
CA ASP A 161 -3.43 15.74 24.10
C ASP A 161 -4.62 16.30 23.31
N ILE A 162 -5.21 15.48 22.43
CA ILE A 162 -6.41 15.86 21.68
C ILE A 162 -7.57 16.16 22.62
N ALA A 163 -7.79 15.31 23.63
CA ALA A 163 -8.86 15.51 24.61
C ALA A 163 -8.66 16.80 25.42
N ASN A 164 -7.43 17.11 25.82
CA ASN A 164 -7.08 18.34 26.53
C ASN A 164 -7.30 19.57 25.65
N ILE A 165 -6.86 19.53 24.39
CA ILE A 165 -7.09 20.62 23.43
C ILE A 165 -8.59 20.90 23.28
N VAL A 166 -9.41 19.86 23.07
CA VAL A 166 -10.87 20.01 22.96
C VAL A 166 -11.46 20.60 24.24
N LYS A 167 -11.02 20.13 25.41
CA LYS A 167 -11.48 20.63 26.71
C LYS A 167 -11.18 22.11 26.88
N TRP A 168 -9.95 22.55 26.59
CA TRP A 168 -9.55 23.95 26.69
C TRP A 168 -10.30 24.84 25.70
N LEU A 169 -10.55 24.35 24.48
CA LEU A 169 -11.34 25.07 23.48
C LEU A 169 -12.79 25.31 23.91
N LEU A 170 -13.36 24.38 24.68
CA LEU A 170 -14.77 24.44 25.11
C LEU A 170 -14.97 25.14 26.47
N SER A 171 -13.95 25.13 27.33
CA SER A 171 -14.11 25.52 28.75
C SER A 171 -13.38 26.82 29.11
N ASP A 172 -12.28 27.13 28.43
CA ASP A 172 -11.37 28.18 28.84
C ASP A 172 -11.46 29.42 27.94
N THR A 173 -10.94 30.54 28.45
CA THR A 173 -10.84 31.78 27.66
C THR A 173 -9.79 31.64 26.56
N PHE A 174 -9.99 32.33 25.44
CA PHE A 174 -9.10 32.29 24.27
C PHE A 174 -7.61 32.41 24.64
N SER A 175 -7.24 33.38 25.49
CA SER A 175 -5.85 33.60 25.88
C SER A 175 -5.25 32.45 26.68
N ALA A 176 -6.04 31.82 27.57
CA ALA A 176 -5.60 30.66 28.35
C ALA A 176 -5.43 29.42 27.45
N THR A 177 -6.37 29.20 26.54
CA THR A 177 -6.31 28.10 25.56
C THR A 177 -5.12 28.26 24.62
N TYR A 178 -4.90 29.47 24.08
CA TYR A 178 -3.78 29.77 23.18
C TYR A 178 -2.42 29.46 23.82
N ASN A 179 -2.20 29.90 25.07
CA ASN A 179 -0.96 29.63 25.79
C ASN A 179 -0.80 28.13 26.11
N SER A 180 -1.89 27.44 26.46
CA SER A 180 -1.83 26.00 26.81
C SER A 180 -1.51 25.12 25.61
N ILE A 181 -1.94 25.52 24.41
CA ILE A 181 -1.67 24.77 23.16
C ILE A 181 -0.25 25.05 22.63
N LEU A 182 0.28 26.28 22.77
CA LEU A 182 1.59 26.66 22.24
C LEU A 182 2.78 26.34 23.16
N CYS A 183 2.53 26.11 24.45
CA CYS A 183 3.57 25.70 25.39
C CYS A 183 3.86 24.19 25.35
N TRP A 184 3.24 23.47 24.42
CA TRP A 184 3.52 22.09 24.02
C TRP A 184 4.31 22.06 22.72
#